data_AF-H6NHU0-F1
#
_entry.id   AF-H6NHU0-F1
#
_cell.length_a   1.000
_cell.length_b   1.000
_cell.length_c   1.000
_cell.angle_alpha   90.00
_cell.angle_beta   90.00
_cell.angle_gamma   90.00
#
_symmetry.space_group_name_H-M   'P 1'
#
loop_
_entity.id
_entity.type
_entity.pdbx_description
1 polymer ?
#
loop_
_entity_poly.entity_id
_entity_poly.type
_entity_poly.pdbx_seq_one_letter_code
_entity_poly.pdbx_strand_id
1 'polypeptide(L)' 'MKHQLVKLVCEQAGITEGQADEAVEAVVGYFRTRLPAELAEELHNLAQGHNSDVNEE' A
#
# COMPACT_ATOMS: atom_id res chain seq x y z
N MET A 1 -4.54 -2.91 6.86
CA MET A 1 -3.23 -2.21 6.80
C MET A 1 -3.29 -0.90 6.02
N LYS A 2 -3.99 -0.80 4.87
CA LYS A 2 -4.12 0.46 4.10
C LYS A 2 -4.45 1.68 4.97
N HIS A 3 -5.49 1.57 5.80
CA HIS A 3 -5.93 2.66 6.66
C HIS A 3 -4.88 3.08 7.70
N GLN A 4 -4.05 2.14 8.20
CA GLN A 4 -2.95 2.46 9.12
C GLN A 4 -1.79 3.15 8.39
N LEU A 5 -1.48 2.73 7.15
CA LEU A 5 -0.46 3.37 6.32
C LEU A 5 -0.88 4.80 5.93
N VAL A 6 -2.12 4.98 5.48
CA VAL A 6 -2.70 6.30 5.16
C VAL A 6 -2.64 7.20 6.39
N LYS A 7 -3.03 6.71 7.56
CA LYS A 7 -2.97 7.47 8.81
C LYS A 7 -1.53 7.88 9.18
N LEU A 8 -0.57 6.96 9.07
CA LEU A 8 0.85 7.26 9.30
C LEU A 8 1.36 8.35 8.35
N VAL A 9 0.98 8.29 7.08
CA VAL A 9 1.35 9.29 6.08
C VAL A 9 0.71 10.65 6.40
N CYS A 10 -0.55 10.68 6.84
CA CYS A 10 -1.20 11.91 7.29
C CYS A 10 -0.43 12.55 8.45
N GLU A 11 -0.12 11.75 9.48
CA GLU A 11 0.57 12.21 10.68
C GLU A 11 1.98 12.73 10.38
N GLN A 12 2.72 12.03 9.53
CA GLN A 12 4.12 12.35 9.24
C GLN A 12 4.28 13.48 8.22
N ALA A 13 3.41 13.56 7.22
CA ALA A 13 3.49 14.54 6.15
C ALA A 13 2.61 15.78 6.40
N GLY A 14 1.72 15.75 7.39
CA GLY A 14 0.80 16.85 7.70
C GLY A 14 -0.23 17.11 6.61
N ILE A 15 -0.65 16.06 5.90
CA ILE A 15 -1.63 16.11 4.79
C ILE A 15 -2.96 15.47 5.18
N THR A 16 -4.00 15.73 4.39
CA THR A 16 -5.33 15.15 4.63
C THR A 16 -5.38 13.67 4.25
N GLU A 17 -6.34 12.91 4.80
CA GLU A 17 -6.52 11.48 4.46
C GLU A 17 -6.71 11.23 2.95
N GLY A 18 -7.48 12.08 2.26
CA GLY A 18 -7.66 11.95 0.82
C GLY A 18 -6.35 12.12 0.05
N GLN A 19 -5.52 13.08 0.45
CA GLN A 19 -4.20 13.29 -0.15
C GLN A 19 -3.22 12.15 0.17
N ALA A 20 -3.29 11.61 1.39
CA ALA A 20 -2.48 10.47 1.78
C ALA A 20 -2.89 9.18 1.05
N ASP A 21 -4.18 8.96 0.83
CA ASP A 21 -4.69 7.83 0.04
C ASP A 21 -4.18 7.89 -1.40
N GLU A 22 -4.31 9.05 -2.05
CA GLU A 22 -3.78 9.27 -3.41
C GLU A 22 -2.26 9.09 -3.47
N ALA A 23 -1.51 9.59 -2.47
CA ALA A 23 -0.06 9.47 -2.43
C ALA A 23 0.38 8.00 -2.27
N VAL A 24 -0.29 7.24 -1.39
CA VAL A 24 -0.02 5.81 -1.20
C VAL A 24 -0.29 5.04 -2.49
N GLU A 25 -1.43 5.28 -3.15
CA GLU A 25 -1.77 4.64 -4.43
C GLU A 25 -0.77 5.00 -5.53
N ALA A 26 -0.31 6.24 -5.60
CA ALA A 26 0.69 6.66 -6.60
C ALA A 26 2.03 5.93 -6.42
N VAL A 27 2.51 5.81 -5.18
CA VAL A 27 3.77 5.11 -4.87
C VAL A 27 3.64 3.62 -5.12
N VAL A 28 2.57 2.98 -4.63
CA VAL A 28 2.31 1.55 -4.86
C VAL A 28 2.16 1.29 -6.36
N GLY A 29 1.41 2.12 -7.07
CA GLY A 29 1.24 2.07 -8.52
C GLY A 29 2.58 2.16 -9.26
N TYR A 30 3.46 3.08 -8.88
CA TYR A 30 4.80 3.18 -9.46
C TYR A 30 5.58 1.87 -9.32
N PHE A 31 5.62 1.27 -8.12
CA PHE A 31 6.32 0.00 -7.91
C PHE A 31 5.69 -1.14 -8.70
N ARG A 32 4.36 -1.20 -8.83
CA ARG A 32 3.67 -2.20 -9.65
C ARG A 32 4.11 -2.17 -11.12
N THR A 33 4.49 -1.00 -11.66
CA THR A 33 5.01 -0.90 -13.04
C THR A 33 6.45 -1.38 -13.20
N ARG A 34 7.19 -1.55 -12.09
CA ARG A 34 8.61 -1.90 -12.06
C ARG A 34 8.87 -3.34 -11.60
N LEU A 35 7.86 -3.98 -11.01
CA LEU A 35 7.94 -5.33 -10.48
C LEU A 35 7.37 -6.36 -11.48
N PRO A 36 7.88 -7.62 -11.43
CA PRO A 36 7.21 -8.76 -12.04
C PRO A 36 5.74 -8.87 -11.58
N ALA A 37 4.90 -9.46 -12.43
CA ALA A 37 3.46 -9.49 -12.22
C ALA A 37 3.08 -10.14 -10.87
N GLU A 38 3.75 -11.22 -10.47
CA GLU A 38 3.47 -11.91 -9.20
C GLU A 38 3.74 -10.99 -8.00
N LEU A 39 4.88 -10.30 -7.99
CA LEU A 39 5.27 -9.39 -6.91
C LEU A 39 4.43 -8.10 -6.88
N ALA A 40 3.98 -7.63 -8.05
CA ALA A 40 3.13 -6.45 -8.16
C ALA A 40 1.73 -6.70 -7.54
N GLU A 41 1.18 -7.92 -7.71
CA GLU A 41 -0.06 -8.37 -7.08
C GLU A 41 0.10 -8.48 -5.55
N GLU A 42 1.16 -9.15 -5.09
CA GLU A 42 1.46 -9.29 -3.65
C GLU A 42 1.59 -7.93 -2.94
N LEU A 43 2.35 -7.00 -3.54
CA LEU A 43 2.51 -5.64 -3.00
C LEU A 43 1.17 -4.90 -2.92
N HIS A 44 0.33 -5.03 -3.94
CA HIS A 44 -0.97 -4.37 -3.97
C HIS A 44 -1.92 -4.94 -2.90
N ASN A 45 -1.94 -6.26 -2.74
CA ASN A 45 -2.75 -6.94 -1.72
C ASN A 45 -2.30 -6.57 -0.31
N LEU A 46 -0.98 -6.53 -0.07
CA LEU A 46 -0.40 -6.08 1.19
C LEU A 46 -0.77 -4.63 1.49
N ALA A 47 -0.63 -3.74 0.51
CA ALA A 47 -0.95 -2.32 0.66
C ALA A 47 -2.44 -2.09 0.96
N GLN A 48 -3.33 -2.87 0.33
CA GLN A 48 -4.77 -2.85 0.64
C GLN A 48 -5.10 -3.50 2.00
N GLY A 49 -4.17 -4.24 2.58
CA GLY A 49 -4.37 -4.96 3.84
C GLY A 49 -5.19 -6.23 3.68
N HIS A 50 -5.23 -6.81 2.48
CA HIS A 50 -5.59 -8.20 2.30
C HIS A 50 -4.42 -9.03 2.84
N ASN A 51 -4.56 -9.50 4.08
CA ASN A 51 -3.68 -10.52 4.62
C ASN A 51 -3.97 -11.80 3.83
N SER A 52 -3.14 -12.11 2.84
CA SER A 52 -2.95 -13.52 2.52
C SER A 52 -2.12 -14.05 3.67
N ASP A 53 -2.77 -14.74 4.61
CA ASP A 53 -2.11 -15.63 5.54
C ASP A 53 -1.40 -16.68 4.68
N VAL A 54 -0.16 -16.38 4.28
CA VAL A 54 0.72 -17.36 3.64
C VAL A 54 1.11 -18.30 4.77
N ASN A 55 0.47 -19.47 4.79
CA ASN A 55 0.60 -20.53 5.78
C ASN A 55 2.04 -20.63 6.33
N GLU A 56 2.18 -20.46 7.65
CA GLU A 56 3.26 -21.11 8.39
C GLU A 56 2.89 -22.61 8.44
N GLU A 57 3.76 -23.45 7.87
CA GLU A 57 3.70 -24.92 7.92
C GLU A 57 3.77 -25.47 9.36
#